data_AF-W1PQ44-F1
#
_entry.id   AF-W1PQ44-F1
#
_cell.length_a   1.000
_cell.length_b   1.000
_cell.length_c   1.000
_cell.angle_alpha   90.00
_cell.angle_beta   90.00
_cell.angle_gamma   90.00
#
_symmetry.space_group_name_H-M   'P 1'
#
loop_
_entity.id
_entity.type
_entity.pdbx_description
1 polymer ?
#
loop_
_entity_poly.entity_id
_entity_poly.type
_entity_poly.pdbx_seq_one_letter_code
_entity_poly.pdbx_strand_id
1 'polypeptide(L)' 'MTLKGMVKGTRNMLGRYAGKWFYDKGIPFDAANSPYFPPVVSAIQRVGRRVKPPTAYELSGPLLDEEVEEVKKWIEEYK' A
#
# COMPACT_ATOMS: atom_id res chain seq x y z
N MET A 1 -27.33 -10.17 10.54
CA MET A 1 -26.30 -9.71 9.57
C MET A 1 -25.42 -10.89 9.21
N THR A 2 -25.18 -11.21 7.93
CA THR A 2 -24.41 -12.39 7.52
C THR A 2 -22.92 -12.05 7.32
N LEU A 3 -22.01 -13.02 7.51
CA LEU A 3 -20.57 -12.86 7.30
C LEU A 3 -20.24 -12.34 5.90
N LYS A 4 -20.92 -12.88 4.87
CA LYS A 4 -20.81 -12.43 3.48
C LYS A 4 -21.18 -10.95 3.32
N GLY A 5 -22.19 -10.48 4.05
CA GLY A 5 -22.60 -9.08 4.09
C GLY A 5 -21.55 -8.18 4.74
N MET A 6 -20.94 -8.62 5.83
CA MET A 6 -19.87 -7.90 6.51
C MET A 6 -18.63 -7.74 5.62
N VAL A 7 -18.17 -8.83 4.98
CA VAL A 7 -17.02 -8.79 4.06
C VAL A 7 -17.26 -7.84 2.90
N LYS A 8 -18.48 -7.83 2.33
CA LYS A 8 -18.87 -6.86 1.28
C LYS A 8 -18.82 -5.42 1.78
N GLY A 9 -19.32 -5.16 2.98
CA GLY A 9 -19.28 -3.83 3.61
C GLY A 9 -17.85 -3.32 3.81
N THR A 10 -16.97 -4.16 4.37
CA THR A 10 -15.56 -3.81 4.59
C THR A 10 -14.82 -3.58 3.28
N ARG A 11 -15.03 -4.42 2.27
CA ARG A 11 -14.44 -4.24 0.94
C ARG A 11 -14.87 -2.91 0.30
N ASN A 12 -16.14 -2.55 0.42
CA ASN A 12 -16.67 -1.29 -0.09
C ASN A 12 -16.07 -0.08 0.63
N MET A 13 -15.85 -0.18 1.94
CA MET A 13 -15.20 0.87 2.73
C MET A 13 -13.75 1.10 2.27
N LEU A 14 -12.96 0.02 2.15
CA LEU A 14 -11.58 0.09 1.66
C LEU A 14 -11.51 0.74 0.28
N GLY A 15 -12.32 0.26 -0.67
CA GLY A 15 -12.35 0.80 -2.03
C GLY A 15 -12.72 2.29 -2.08
N ARG A 16 -13.63 2.75 -1.21
CA ARG A 16 -13.99 4.17 -1.12
C ARG A 16 -12.84 5.04 -0.64
N TYR A 17 -12.10 4.62 0.39
CA TYR A 17 -10.98 5.41 0.91
C TYR A 17 -9.79 5.40 -0.04
N ALA A 18 -9.46 4.24 -0.61
CA ALA A 18 -8.43 4.14 -1.64
C ALA A 18 -8.78 5.01 -2.85
N GLY A 19 -10.00 4.91 -3.38
CA GLY A 19 -10.44 5.72 -4.53
C GLY A 19 -10.38 7.23 -4.27
N LYS A 20 -10.76 7.69 -3.07
CA LYS A 20 -10.61 9.10 -2.68
C LYS A 20 -9.15 9.57 -2.69
N TRP A 21 -8.25 8.76 -2.16
CA TRP A 21 -6.83 9.09 -2.12
C TRP A 21 -6.21 9.12 -3.53
N PHE A 22 -6.56 8.14 -4.38
CA PHE A 22 -6.15 8.12 -5.79
C PHE A 22 -6.59 9.39 -6.51
N TYR A 23 -7.86 9.78 -6.35
CA TYR A 23 -8.39 11.00 -6.96
C TYR A 23 -7.71 12.27 -6.43
N ASP A 24 -7.56 12.41 -5.11
CA ASP A 24 -6.92 13.58 -4.47
C ASP A 24 -5.47 13.78 -4.93
N LYS A 25 -4.74 12.67 -5.11
CA LYS A 25 -3.32 12.70 -5.52
C LYS A 25 -3.09 12.57 -7.01
N GLY A 26 -4.15 12.49 -7.82
CA GLY A 26 -4.04 12.31 -9.27
C GLY A 26 -3.34 11.00 -9.67
N ILE A 27 -3.43 9.96 -8.83
CA ILE A 27 -2.84 8.65 -9.11
C ILE A 27 -3.71 7.94 -10.14
N PRO A 28 -3.15 7.47 -11.27
CA PRO A 28 -3.90 6.66 -12.23
C PRO A 28 -4.51 5.43 -11.56
N PHE A 29 -5.79 5.13 -11.80
CA PHE A 29 -6.45 3.96 -11.19
C PHE A 29 -5.81 2.63 -11.58
N ASP A 30 -5.12 2.58 -12.71
CA ASP A 30 -4.32 1.43 -13.13
C ASP A 30 -3.17 1.11 -12.15
N ALA A 31 -2.72 2.06 -11.32
CA ALA A 31 -1.75 1.79 -10.26
C ALA A 31 -2.23 0.73 -9.25
N ALA A 32 -3.54 0.49 -9.15
CA ALA A 32 -4.09 -0.61 -8.35
C ALA A 32 -3.75 -2.02 -8.90
N ASN A 33 -3.36 -2.10 -10.18
CA ASN A 33 -2.90 -3.34 -10.82
C ASN A 33 -1.41 -3.63 -10.59
N SER A 34 -0.69 -2.71 -9.94
CA SER A 34 0.70 -2.93 -9.53
C SER A 34 0.81 -4.16 -8.61
N PRO A 35 1.84 -5.01 -8.78
CA PRO A 35 2.06 -6.15 -7.89
C PRO A 35 2.27 -5.73 -6.42
N TYR A 36 2.62 -4.46 -6.17
CA TYR A 36 2.82 -3.90 -4.84
C TYR A 36 1.54 -3.44 -4.14
N PHE A 37 0.43 -3.25 -4.86
CA PHE A 37 -0.81 -2.74 -4.26
C PHE A 37 -1.46 -3.74 -3.27
N PRO A 38 -1.64 -5.04 -3.61
CA PRO A 38 -2.16 -6.02 -2.64
C PRO A 38 -1.27 -6.19 -1.39
N PRO A 39 0.08 -6.26 -1.50
CA PRO A 39 0.98 -6.24 -0.34
C PRO A 39 0.78 -5.03 0.59
N VAL A 40 0.66 -3.82 0.04
CA VAL A 40 0.40 -2.61 0.86
C VAL A 40 -0.90 -2.74 1.66
N VAL A 41 -1.98 -3.18 1.03
CA VAL A 41 -3.26 -3.39 1.72
C VAL A 41 -3.13 -4.46 2.81
N SER A 42 -2.44 -5.56 2.54
CA SER A 42 -2.20 -6.63 3.50
C SER A 42 -1.38 -6.16 4.70
N ALA A 43 -0.32 -5.39 4.47
CA ALA A 43 0.50 -4.80 5.52
C ALA A 43 -0.31 -3.87 6.42
N ILE A 44 -1.13 -2.97 5.84
CA ILE A 44 -2.02 -2.07 6.58
C ILE A 44 -3.01 -2.86 7.46
N GLN A 45 -3.61 -3.92 6.92
CA GLN A 45 -4.53 -4.78 7.68
C GLN A 45 -3.83 -5.49 8.83
N ARG A 46 -2.59 -5.96 8.62
CA ARG A 46 -1.79 -6.66 9.63
C ARG A 46 -1.37 -5.74 10.77
N VAL A 47 -0.89 -4.54 10.47
CA VAL A 47 -0.48 -3.57 11.52
C VAL A 47 -1.69 -2.96 12.22
N GLY A 48 -2.81 -2.84 11.51
CA GLY A 48 -4.04 -2.26 12.02
C GLY A 48 -3.85 -0.84 12.56
N ARG A 49 -4.65 -0.48 13.56
CA ARG A 49 -4.65 0.89 14.14
C ARG A 49 -3.45 1.18 15.04
N ARG A 50 -2.54 0.22 15.24
CA ARG A 50 -1.43 0.33 16.22
C ARG A 50 -0.25 1.13 15.67
N VAL A 51 -0.17 1.29 14.36
CA VAL A 51 0.96 1.92 13.68
C VAL A 51 0.49 3.20 13.01
N LYS A 52 1.24 4.28 13.21
CA LYS A 52 1.02 5.53 12.48
C LYS A 52 1.53 5.35 11.04
N PRO A 53 0.81 5.85 10.03
CA PRO A 53 1.34 5.88 8.67
C PRO A 53 2.67 6.64 8.63
N PRO A 54 3.60 6.24 7.75
CA PRO A 54 4.86 6.97 7.57
C PRO A 54 4.58 8.37 7.04
N THR A 55 5.44 9.30 7.42
CA THR A 55 5.44 10.68 6.93
C THR A 55 6.03 10.75 5.51
N ALA A 56 5.79 11.87 4.83
CA ALA A 56 6.39 12.11 3.51
C ALA A 56 7.93 12.07 3.58
N TYR A 57 8.53 12.59 4.66
CA TYR A 57 9.98 12.57 4.88
C TYR A 57 10.51 11.14 5.03
N GLU A 58 9.83 10.30 5.81
CA GLU A 58 10.22 8.90 5.98
C GLU A 58 10.12 8.13 4.66
N LEU A 59 9.05 8.36 3.89
CA LEU A 59 8.84 7.74 2.57
C LEU A 59 9.86 8.17 1.53
N SER A 60 10.26 9.45 1.51
CA SER A 60 11.21 9.97 0.50
C SER A 60 12.68 9.87 0.92
N GLY A 61 12.95 9.56 2.19
CA GLY A 61 14.29 9.43 2.75
C GLY A 61 14.58 7.97 3.10
N PRO A 62 14.63 7.62 4.40
CA PRO A 62 15.16 6.33 4.84
C PRO A 62 14.46 5.11 4.21
N LEU A 63 13.15 5.14 4.00
CA LEU A 63 12.43 4.00 3.39
C LEU A 63 12.74 3.87 1.89
N LEU A 64 12.95 4.98 1.19
CA LEU A 64 13.38 4.95 -0.21
C LEU A 64 14.83 4.48 -0.32
N ASP A 65 15.70 4.93 0.58
CA ASP A 65 17.10 4.50 0.64
C ASP A 65 17.18 2.97 0.87
N GLU A 66 16.37 2.42 1.77
CA GLU A 66 16.26 0.98 2.00
C GLU A 66 15.85 0.22 0.73
N GLU A 67 14.80 0.67 0.04
CA GLU A 67 14.35 0.04 -1.23
C GLU A 67 15.43 0.09 -2.31
N VAL A 68 16.15 1.23 -2.43
CA VAL A 68 17.26 1.38 -3.38
C VAL A 68 18.38 0.39 -3.08
N GLU A 69 18.75 0.21 -1.82
CA GLU A 69 19.78 -0.74 -1.41
C GLU A 69 19.33 -2.20 -1.62
N GLU A 70 18.06 -2.52 -1.37
CA GLU A 70 17.53 -3.84 -1.71
C GLU A 70 17.64 -4.08 -3.22
N VAL A 71 17.14 -3.19 -4.06
CA VAL A 71 17.20 -3.33 -5.52
C VAL A 71 18.64 -3.48 -6.04
N LYS A 72 19.60 -2.74 -5.46
CA LYS A 72 21.03 -2.91 -5.82
C LYS A 72 21.54 -4.32 -5.52
N LYS A 73 21.22 -4.88 -4.35
CA LYS A 73 21.60 -6.27 -4.00
C LYS A 73 20.97 -7.26 -4.96
N TRP A 74 19.69 -7.11 -5.27
CA TRP A 74 19.02 -7.93 -6.28
C TRP A 74 19.74 -7.84 -7.63
N ILE A 75 20.17 -6.66 -8.08
CA ILE A 75 20.93 -6.53 -9.34
C ILE A 75 22.29 -7.25 -9.26
N GLU A 76 22.99 -7.16 -8.14
CA GLU A 76 24.29 -7.82 -7.94
C GLU A 76 24.18 -9.34 -7.89
N GLU A 77 23.14 -9.89 -7.25
CA GLU A 77 22.89 -11.34 -7.19
C GLU A 77 22.58 -11.95 -8.58
N TYR A 78 22.11 -11.14 -9.52
CA TYR A 78 21.79 -11.55 -10.89
C TYR A 78 22.90 -11.23 -11.90
N LYS A 79 24.04 -10.67 -11.48
CA LYS A 79 25.24 -10.50 -12.32
C LYS A 79 26.08 -11.78 -12.34
#